data_AF-A0A4Y2I7Y3-F1
#
_entry.id   AF-A0A4Y2I7Y3-F1
#
_cell.length_a   1.000
_cell.length_b   1.000
_cell.length_c   1.000
_cell.angle_alpha   90.00
_cell.angle_beta   90.00
_cell.angle_gamma   90.00
#
_symmetry.space_group_name_H-M   'P 1'
#
loop_
_entity.id
_entity.type
_entity.pdbx_description
1 polymer ?
#
loop_
_entity_poly.entity_id
_entity_poly.type
_entity_poly.pdbx_seq_one_letter_code
_entity_poly.pdbx_strand_id
1 'polypeptide(L)'
;MHELLVPFPVLDATSKPAAGLLSGTVADFGDYDECIEVELPKRNGDIEFRGMYCAIEARPLMPPTPRNFSMAKNSHAEPLDNIAKDLWIAGAAFHYLRFRLGVCVPSTCTLEDMQSIFERISDVVEMDIQVPQCYVKEKSVLTTIHFVVIFILSLFLLICIIGSIVDHQSTEASNQNLSTLRKIFICFSMTTNFRRLMCSSKGSEELKALHGLRALSMGWIILGHTYVWINYQLLRGSETIIAWFNQIQFSAILNGWMSVEPFFFLSGFLTSYTVLKIMNKTKGRINVPIYIFRRYIRLTPPLLLTIGLLFFLPLISSGPVWYERVDPELRACTNYWWTSLLYISNWSTMRNIVSAIKPLHSTLIDDKWMIVLPVEQILFDFHNLTSSRFSRSRVTLKSTRVAEILNGRLRLDF
;
A
#
# COMPACT_ATOMS: atom_id res chain seq x y z
N MET A 1 7.67 -36.75 -35.89
CA MET A 1 8.24 -35.39 -35.95
C MET A 1 7.66 -34.48 -34.86
N HIS A 2 6.36 -34.58 -34.52
CA HIS A 2 5.77 -33.84 -33.39
C HIS A 2 6.32 -34.22 -31.99
N GLU A 3 6.63 -35.49 -31.70
CA GLU A 3 7.16 -35.91 -30.38
C GLU A 3 8.62 -35.44 -30.09
N LEU A 4 9.39 -35.04 -31.12
CA LEU A 4 10.80 -34.64 -30.97
C LEU A 4 11.01 -33.13 -30.74
N LEU A 5 9.98 -32.30 -30.97
CA LEU A 5 10.02 -30.84 -30.76
C LEU A 5 9.43 -30.42 -29.40
N VAL A 6 8.89 -31.38 -28.67
CA VAL A 6 8.27 -31.20 -27.35
C VAL A 6 9.19 -30.59 -26.27
N PRO A 7 10.48 -30.97 -26.15
CA PRO A 7 11.35 -30.36 -25.14
C PRO A 7 11.78 -28.94 -25.51
N PHE A 8 11.57 -28.48 -26.76
CA PHE A 8 12.03 -27.16 -27.20
C PHE A 8 11.31 -26.01 -26.48
N PRO A 9 9.96 -25.97 -26.41
CA PRO A 9 9.26 -24.94 -25.65
C PRO A 9 9.64 -24.91 -24.17
N VAL A 10 9.81 -26.07 -23.53
CA VAL A 10 10.22 -26.16 -22.12
C VAL A 10 11.63 -25.60 -21.92
N LEU A 11 12.56 -25.93 -22.82
CA LEU A 11 13.93 -25.44 -22.76
C LEU A 11 14.04 -23.96 -23.10
N ASP A 12 13.26 -23.45 -24.05
CA ASP A 12 13.30 -22.05 -24.44
C ASP A 12 12.67 -21.13 -23.39
N ALA A 13 11.56 -21.58 -22.78
CA ALA A 13 10.88 -20.89 -21.69
C ALA A 13 11.71 -20.82 -20.39
N THR A 14 12.73 -21.66 -20.25
CA THR A 14 13.62 -21.67 -19.08
C THR A 14 14.58 -20.47 -19.12
N SER A 15 14.78 -19.85 -17.95
CA SER A 15 15.71 -18.72 -17.78
C SER A 15 17.13 -19.06 -18.21
N LYS A 16 17.81 -18.05 -18.74
CA LYS A 16 19.21 -18.13 -19.17
C LYS A 16 20.07 -17.32 -18.19
N PRO A 17 21.40 -17.47 -18.20
CA PRO A 17 22.25 -16.61 -17.40
C PRO A 17 22.01 -15.14 -17.75
N ALA A 18 21.61 -14.35 -16.76
CA ALA A 18 21.24 -12.97 -16.98
C ALA A 18 22.41 -12.17 -17.58
N ALA A 19 22.15 -11.49 -18.69
CA ALA A 19 23.16 -10.66 -19.34
C ALA A 19 23.43 -9.40 -18.51
N GLY A 20 24.71 -9.12 -18.25
CA GLY A 20 25.10 -7.96 -17.43
C GLY A 20 25.16 -8.28 -15.93
N LEU A 21 25.59 -9.49 -15.56
CA LEU A 21 25.86 -9.87 -14.17
C LEU A 21 26.82 -8.90 -13.45
N LEU A 22 27.89 -8.49 -14.13
CA LEU A 22 28.85 -7.50 -13.61
C LEU A 22 28.22 -6.09 -13.46
N SER A 23 27.15 -5.84 -14.22
CA SER A 23 26.26 -4.70 -14.09
C SER A 23 25.04 -5.03 -13.21
N GLY A 24 25.22 -5.78 -12.13
CA GLY A 24 24.18 -6.02 -11.13
C GLY A 24 22.92 -6.74 -11.60
N THR A 25 22.89 -7.30 -12.81
CA THR A 25 21.68 -7.97 -13.33
C THR A 25 21.63 -9.39 -12.78
N VAL A 26 20.77 -9.61 -11.77
CA VAL A 26 20.70 -10.87 -11.00
C VAL A 26 19.38 -11.63 -11.17
N ALA A 27 18.46 -11.10 -11.98
CA ALA A 27 17.15 -11.71 -12.22
C ALA A 27 16.95 -12.00 -13.71
N ASP A 28 16.59 -13.24 -14.03
CA ASP A 28 16.03 -13.66 -15.32
C ASP A 28 14.96 -14.73 -15.06
N PHE A 29 13.72 -14.47 -15.42
CA PHE A 29 12.62 -15.39 -15.15
C PHE A 29 12.32 -16.35 -16.30
N GLY A 30 12.99 -16.20 -17.46
CA GLY A 30 12.58 -16.90 -18.68
C GLY A 30 11.19 -16.46 -19.16
N ASP A 31 10.58 -17.26 -20.03
CA ASP A 31 9.22 -17.01 -20.52
C ASP A 31 8.21 -17.78 -19.66
N TYR A 32 7.62 -17.08 -18.69
CA TYR A 32 6.63 -17.65 -17.78
C TYR A 32 5.38 -18.14 -18.52
N ASP A 33 4.85 -17.32 -19.44
CA ASP A 33 3.59 -17.61 -20.13
C ASP A 33 3.79 -18.79 -21.09
N GLU A 34 4.88 -18.81 -21.86
CA GLU A 34 5.21 -19.95 -22.72
C GLU A 34 5.30 -21.26 -21.90
N CYS A 35 5.97 -21.23 -20.74
CA CYS A 35 6.12 -22.42 -19.90
C CYS A 35 4.77 -23.01 -19.46
N ILE A 36 3.89 -22.19 -18.89
CA ILE A 36 2.61 -22.69 -18.36
C ILE A 36 1.61 -23.09 -19.45
N GLU A 37 1.81 -22.62 -20.68
CA GLU A 37 0.99 -22.96 -21.85
C GLU A 37 1.43 -24.23 -22.56
N VAL A 38 2.58 -24.81 -22.21
CA VAL A 38 2.99 -26.11 -22.75
C VAL A 38 1.99 -27.18 -22.34
N GLU A 39 1.27 -27.75 -23.31
CA GLU A 39 0.40 -28.90 -23.13
C GLU A 39 0.73 -29.97 -24.17
N LEU A 40 0.91 -31.21 -23.71
CA LEU A 40 1.21 -32.32 -24.60
C LEU A 40 0.07 -33.33 -24.57
N PRO A 41 -0.61 -33.54 -25.69
CA PRO A 41 -1.64 -34.56 -25.77
C PRO A 41 -1.03 -35.95 -25.97
N LYS A 42 -1.50 -36.93 -25.21
CA LYS A 42 -1.36 -38.36 -25.51
C LYS A 42 -2.11 -38.68 -26.80
N ARG A 43 -1.74 -39.81 -27.43
CA ARG A 43 -2.43 -40.35 -28.62
C ARG A 43 -3.93 -40.62 -28.43
N ASN A 44 -4.39 -40.76 -27.18
CA ASN A 44 -5.80 -40.99 -26.84
C ASN A 44 -6.62 -39.70 -26.65
N GLY A 45 -6.00 -38.51 -26.76
CA GLY A 45 -6.64 -37.22 -26.54
C GLY A 45 -6.55 -36.68 -25.10
N ASP A 46 -6.12 -37.52 -24.14
CA ASP A 46 -5.80 -37.08 -22.77
C ASP A 46 -4.46 -36.33 -22.74
N ILE A 47 -4.26 -35.43 -21.78
CA ILE A 47 -3.00 -34.69 -21.63
C ILE A 47 -1.95 -35.59 -20.96
N GLU A 48 -0.75 -35.67 -21.53
CA GLU A 48 0.42 -36.40 -21.03
C GLU A 48 1.10 -35.66 -19.89
N PHE A 49 1.45 -34.40 -20.13
CA PHE A 49 1.88 -33.47 -19.10
C PHE A 49 1.62 -32.03 -19.51
N ARG A 50 1.65 -31.14 -18.51
CA ARG A 50 1.62 -29.69 -18.68
C ARG A 50 2.94 -29.10 -18.25
N GLY A 51 3.29 -27.93 -18.75
CA GLY A 51 4.41 -27.18 -18.20
C GLY A 51 4.12 -26.70 -16.78
N MET A 52 5.13 -26.80 -15.94
CA MET A 52 5.17 -26.31 -14.57
C MET A 52 6.34 -25.35 -14.43
N TYR A 53 6.04 -24.11 -14.07
CA TYR A 53 7.05 -23.07 -13.87
C TYR A 53 7.52 -23.05 -12.42
N CYS A 54 8.81 -23.22 -12.15
CA CYS A 54 9.38 -23.12 -10.80
C CYS A 54 10.24 -21.86 -10.67
N ALA A 55 9.91 -21.02 -9.69
CA ALA A 55 10.75 -19.88 -9.32
C ALA A 55 11.87 -20.37 -8.41
N ILE A 56 13.10 -19.96 -8.70
CA ILE A 56 14.31 -20.35 -7.98
C ILE A 56 14.96 -19.11 -7.41
N GLU A 57 15.34 -19.22 -6.15
CA GLU A 57 16.11 -18.21 -5.46
C GLU A 57 17.46 -18.81 -5.04
N ALA A 58 18.55 -18.34 -5.63
CA ALA A 58 19.89 -18.79 -5.29
C ALA A 58 20.68 -17.67 -4.59
N ARG A 59 21.38 -18.00 -3.51
CA ARG A 59 22.28 -17.09 -2.80
C ARG A 59 23.63 -17.75 -2.54
N PRO A 60 24.75 -17.05 -2.72
CA PRO A 60 26.06 -17.62 -2.41
C PRO A 60 26.18 -17.91 -0.91
N LEU A 61 26.89 -19.00 -0.56
CA LEU A 61 27.19 -19.34 0.82
C LEU A 61 28.22 -18.35 1.38
N MET A 62 27.72 -17.32 2.06
CA MET A 62 28.54 -16.26 2.65
C MET A 62 28.66 -16.44 4.17
N PRO A 63 29.82 -16.10 4.78
CA PRO A 63 29.96 -16.08 6.23
C PRO A 63 28.95 -15.12 6.88
N PRO A 64 28.53 -15.34 8.13
CA PRO A 64 27.51 -14.52 8.77
C PRO A 64 27.89 -13.03 8.77
N THR A 65 26.91 -12.17 8.48
CA THR A 65 27.14 -10.72 8.44
C THR A 65 27.63 -10.21 9.79
N PRO A 66 28.65 -9.34 9.82
CA PRO A 66 29.06 -8.70 11.07
C PRO A 66 27.91 -7.83 11.61
N ARG A 67 27.73 -7.83 12.94
CA ARG A 67 26.72 -7.00 13.61
C ARG A 67 26.93 -5.54 13.19
N ASN A 68 25.87 -4.90 12.68
CA ASN A 68 25.82 -3.51 12.18
C ASN A 68 26.36 -3.27 10.75
N PHE A 69 26.46 -4.30 9.90
CA PHE A 69 26.73 -4.10 8.48
C PHE A 69 25.55 -3.40 7.78
N SER A 70 25.74 -2.15 7.35
CA SER A 70 24.81 -1.44 6.47
C SER A 70 25.54 -1.10 5.19
N MET A 71 25.04 -1.61 4.06
CA MET A 71 25.60 -1.34 2.75
C MET A 71 25.58 0.17 2.47
N ALA A 72 24.47 0.86 2.77
CA ALA A 72 24.36 2.31 2.66
C ALA A 72 25.44 3.06 3.46
N LYS A 73 25.69 2.68 4.72
CA LYS A 73 26.69 3.35 5.57
C LYS A 73 28.13 3.19 5.03
N ASN A 74 28.42 2.05 4.41
CA ASN A 74 29.76 1.73 3.89
C ASN A 74 29.98 2.25 2.45
N SER A 75 28.91 2.44 1.68
CA SER A 75 28.95 3.07 0.35
C SER A 75 29.16 4.59 0.38
N HIS A 76 28.88 5.24 1.52
CA HIS A 76 29.12 6.68 1.73
C HIS A 76 30.47 7.01 2.39
N ALA A 77 31.32 6.01 2.66
CA ALA A 77 32.69 6.29 3.05
C ALA A 77 33.45 6.91 1.87
N GLU A 78 34.35 7.86 2.13
CA GLU A 78 35.24 8.51 1.14
C GLU A 78 35.79 7.52 0.09
N PRO A 79 36.06 7.97 -1.16
CA PRO A 79 36.58 7.10 -2.22
C PRO A 79 37.75 6.30 -1.67
N LEU A 80 37.59 4.98 -1.72
CA LEU A 80 38.37 4.06 -0.93
C LEU A 80 39.74 3.87 -1.57
N ASP A 81 40.80 4.32 -0.90
CA ASP A 81 42.20 4.19 -1.37
C ASP A 81 42.66 2.73 -1.57
N ASN A 82 41.86 1.72 -1.20
CA ASN A 82 42.27 0.31 -1.17
C ASN A 82 41.27 -0.64 -1.86
N ILE A 83 41.75 -1.32 -2.90
CA ILE A 83 41.06 -2.40 -3.67
C ILE A 83 40.44 -3.47 -2.75
N ALA A 84 41.10 -3.78 -1.62
CA ALA A 84 40.59 -4.75 -0.65
C ALA A 84 39.25 -4.35 -0.03
N LYS A 85 39.00 -3.04 0.15
CA LYS A 85 37.76 -2.54 0.75
C LYS A 85 36.64 -2.47 -0.30
N ASP A 86 36.96 -2.18 -1.55
CA ASP A 86 36.02 -2.30 -2.67
C ASP A 86 35.59 -3.75 -2.89
N LEU A 87 36.55 -4.69 -2.88
CA LEU A 87 36.25 -6.12 -2.97
C LEU A 87 35.40 -6.60 -1.79
N TRP A 88 35.64 -6.06 -0.59
CA TRP A 88 34.85 -6.40 0.59
C TRP A 88 33.42 -5.85 0.50
N ILE A 89 33.22 -4.61 0.03
CA ILE A 89 31.87 -4.03 -0.16
C ILE A 89 31.12 -4.76 -1.27
N ALA A 90 31.80 -5.07 -2.39
CA ALA A 90 31.24 -5.85 -3.49
C ALA A 90 30.87 -7.27 -3.03
N GLY A 91 31.74 -7.92 -2.26
CA GLY A 91 31.46 -9.21 -1.63
C GLY A 91 30.25 -9.12 -0.70
N ALA A 92 30.17 -8.08 0.12
CA ALA A 92 29.07 -7.91 1.06
C ALA A 92 27.73 -7.54 0.40
N ALA A 93 27.72 -7.09 -0.86
CA ALA A 93 26.50 -6.91 -1.64
C ALA A 93 25.77 -8.25 -1.85
N PHE A 94 26.50 -9.37 -1.93
CA PHE A 94 25.92 -10.72 -2.07
C PHE A 94 25.11 -11.18 -0.84
N HIS A 95 25.20 -10.49 0.29
CA HIS A 95 24.26 -10.73 1.41
C HIS A 95 22.84 -10.26 1.11
N TYR A 96 22.70 -9.25 0.24
CA TYR A 96 21.42 -8.65 -0.11
C TYR A 96 20.95 -9.07 -1.50
N LEU A 97 21.87 -9.37 -2.42
CA LEU A 97 21.57 -9.86 -3.76
C LEU A 97 21.17 -11.33 -3.72
N ARG A 98 20.00 -11.63 -4.30
CA ARG A 98 19.50 -12.97 -4.52
C ARG A 98 19.37 -13.18 -6.01
N PHE A 99 19.93 -14.26 -6.54
CA PHE A 99 19.73 -14.64 -7.92
C PHE A 99 18.32 -15.17 -8.08
N ARG A 100 17.55 -14.56 -8.98
CA ARG A 100 16.15 -14.91 -9.25
C ARG A 100 16.10 -15.55 -10.63
N LEU A 101 15.82 -16.85 -10.66
CA LEU A 101 15.79 -17.64 -11.88
C LEU A 101 14.45 -18.35 -12.03
N GLY A 102 14.07 -18.64 -13.28
CA GLY A 102 12.86 -19.39 -13.61
C GLY A 102 13.20 -20.64 -14.39
N VAL A 103 12.71 -21.80 -13.96
CA VAL A 103 12.90 -23.05 -14.72
C VAL A 103 11.56 -23.66 -15.06
N CYS A 104 11.40 -24.02 -16.33
CA CYS A 104 10.24 -24.75 -16.80
C CYS A 104 10.52 -26.26 -16.71
N VAL A 105 9.63 -26.98 -16.03
CA VAL A 105 9.69 -28.43 -15.87
C VAL A 105 8.34 -29.07 -16.19
N PRO A 106 8.27 -30.37 -16.49
CA PRO A 106 7.00 -31.06 -16.70
C PRO A 106 6.20 -31.16 -15.39
N SER A 107 4.87 -31.16 -15.47
CA SER A 107 3.96 -31.34 -14.33
C SER A 107 4.02 -32.72 -13.68
N THR A 108 4.79 -33.66 -14.25
CA THR A 108 5.08 -34.96 -13.64
C THR A 108 6.06 -34.83 -12.47
N CYS A 109 6.85 -33.76 -12.43
CA CYS A 109 7.73 -33.46 -11.30
C CYS A 109 6.92 -32.82 -10.17
N THR A 110 7.18 -33.25 -8.93
CA THR A 110 6.60 -32.62 -7.74
C THR A 110 7.52 -31.53 -7.19
N LEU A 111 7.01 -30.68 -6.29
CA LEU A 111 7.82 -29.67 -5.60
C LEU A 111 8.97 -30.32 -4.80
N GLU A 112 8.73 -31.48 -4.20
CA GLU A 112 9.72 -32.24 -3.41
C GLU A 112 10.85 -32.78 -4.29
N ASP A 113 10.52 -33.23 -5.51
CA ASP A 113 11.52 -33.65 -6.50
C ASP A 113 12.42 -32.47 -6.88
N MET A 114 11.82 -31.30 -7.12
CA MET A 114 12.57 -30.10 -7.48
C MET A 114 13.48 -29.65 -6.34
N GLN A 115 13.01 -29.67 -5.10
CA GLN A 115 13.83 -29.36 -3.93
C GLN A 115 15.01 -30.33 -3.82
N SER A 116 14.78 -31.63 -3.98
CA SER A 116 15.82 -32.65 -3.93
C SER A 116 16.88 -32.50 -5.04
N ILE A 117 16.47 -32.09 -6.24
CA ILE A 117 17.37 -31.83 -7.37
C ILE A 117 18.25 -30.61 -7.05
N PHE A 118 17.66 -29.52 -6.57
CA PHE A 118 18.39 -28.28 -6.31
C PHE A 118 19.27 -28.34 -5.06
N GLU A 119 18.96 -29.17 -4.07
CA GLU A 119 19.88 -29.46 -2.96
C GLU A 119 21.19 -30.07 -3.46
N ARG A 120 21.13 -31.01 -4.40
CA ARG A 120 22.33 -31.62 -5.01
C ARG A 120 23.13 -30.62 -5.83
N ILE A 121 22.45 -29.72 -6.53
CA ILE A 121 23.11 -28.66 -7.31
C ILE A 121 23.73 -27.63 -6.37
N SER A 122 23.04 -27.28 -5.27
CA SER A 122 23.53 -26.38 -4.22
C SER A 122 24.89 -26.82 -3.69
N ASP A 123 25.07 -28.12 -3.41
CA ASP A 123 26.34 -28.67 -2.93
C ASP A 123 27.48 -28.58 -3.96
N VAL A 124 27.17 -28.70 -5.25
CA VAL A 124 28.17 -28.65 -6.33
C VAL A 124 28.60 -27.21 -6.64
N VAL A 125 27.66 -26.26 -6.54
CA VAL A 125 27.88 -24.86 -6.94
C VAL A 125 28.21 -23.97 -5.73
N GLU A 126 28.19 -24.52 -4.50
CA GLU A 126 28.43 -23.79 -3.25
C GLU A 126 27.47 -22.59 -3.05
N MET A 127 26.21 -22.75 -3.48
CA MET A 127 25.17 -21.73 -3.33
C MET A 127 23.95 -22.36 -2.65
N ASP A 128 23.35 -21.66 -1.68
CA ASP A 128 22.07 -22.06 -1.12
C ASP A 128 20.96 -21.76 -2.14
N ILE A 129 20.34 -22.81 -2.67
CA ILE A 129 19.30 -22.73 -3.68
C ILE A 129 17.96 -23.13 -3.05
N GLN A 130 16.98 -22.25 -3.13
CA GLN A 130 15.63 -22.47 -2.63
C GLN A 130 14.62 -22.41 -3.77
N VAL A 131 13.69 -23.37 -3.76
CA VAL A 131 12.53 -23.37 -4.66
C VAL A 131 11.30 -23.01 -3.83
N PRO A 132 10.97 -21.71 -3.71
CA PRO A 132 9.85 -21.27 -2.90
C PRO A 132 8.50 -21.79 -3.40
N GLN A 133 8.30 -21.87 -4.73
CA GLN A 133 7.04 -22.29 -5.32
C GLN A 133 7.16 -22.68 -6.79
N CYS A 134 6.32 -23.63 -7.22
CA CYS A 134 6.09 -23.97 -8.62
C CYS A 134 4.62 -23.75 -9.00
N TYR A 135 4.37 -23.41 -10.27
CA TYR A 135 3.06 -23.03 -10.82
C TYR A 135 2.70 -23.92 -11.98
N VAL A 136 1.46 -24.36 -12.01
CA VAL A 136 0.84 -25.01 -13.15
C VAL A 136 -0.35 -24.16 -13.59
N LYS A 137 -0.68 -24.17 -14.88
CA LYS A 137 -1.90 -23.52 -15.39
C LYS A 137 -3.15 -24.20 -14.82
N GLU A 138 -3.60 -23.69 -13.68
CA GLU A 138 -4.87 -24.03 -13.06
C GLU A 138 -5.95 -23.03 -13.47
N LYS A 139 -7.19 -23.50 -13.62
CA LYS A 139 -8.32 -22.60 -13.88
C LYS A 139 -8.57 -21.80 -12.61
N SER A 140 -8.49 -20.47 -12.70
CA SER A 140 -8.80 -19.59 -11.59
C SER A 140 -10.26 -19.77 -11.17
N VAL A 141 -10.48 -20.38 -10.01
CA VAL A 141 -11.82 -20.60 -9.47
C VAL A 141 -12.31 -19.35 -8.75
N LEU A 142 -13.51 -18.89 -9.11
CA LEU A 142 -14.16 -17.81 -8.39
C LEU A 142 -14.58 -18.31 -7.01
N THR A 143 -13.89 -17.85 -5.97
CA THR A 143 -14.27 -18.08 -4.58
C THR A 143 -15.53 -17.30 -4.18
N THR A 144 -16.16 -17.70 -3.07
CA THR A 144 -17.34 -17.05 -2.49
C THR A 144 -17.14 -15.54 -2.27
N ILE A 145 -15.92 -15.11 -1.93
CA ILE A 145 -15.59 -13.70 -1.67
C ILE A 145 -15.79 -12.86 -2.94
N HIS A 146 -15.40 -13.36 -4.11
CA HIS A 146 -15.59 -12.63 -5.37
C HIS A 146 -17.07 -12.37 -5.65
N PHE A 147 -17.92 -13.38 -5.45
CA PHE A 147 -19.36 -13.23 -5.63
C PHE A 147 -19.95 -12.20 -4.68
N VAL A 148 -19.53 -12.18 -3.41
CA VAL A 148 -19.97 -11.17 -2.43
C VAL A 148 -19.56 -9.76 -2.85
N VAL A 149 -18.31 -9.55 -3.27
CA VAL A 149 -17.83 -8.23 -3.67
C VAL A 149 -18.51 -7.76 -4.97
N ILE A 150 -18.65 -8.64 -5.97
CA ILE A 150 -19.40 -8.34 -7.21
C ILE A 150 -20.84 -7.94 -6.89
N PHE A 151 -21.51 -8.70 -6.00
CA PHE A 151 -22.87 -8.38 -5.58
C PHE A 151 -22.96 -6.98 -4.95
N ILE A 152 -22.08 -6.66 -3.99
CA ILE A 152 -22.06 -5.34 -3.33
C ILE A 152 -21.79 -4.22 -4.33
N LEU A 153 -20.83 -4.40 -5.24
CA LEU A 153 -20.51 -3.42 -6.29
C LEU A 153 -21.68 -3.22 -7.25
N SER A 154 -22.34 -4.30 -7.66
CA SER A 154 -23.50 -4.25 -8.54
C SER A 154 -24.69 -3.53 -7.89
N LEU A 155 -24.92 -3.76 -6.59
CA LEU A 155 -25.96 -3.07 -5.81
C LEU A 155 -25.66 -1.58 -5.69
N PHE A 156 -24.41 -1.22 -5.40
CA PHE A 156 -23.99 0.18 -5.32
C PHE A 156 -24.14 0.88 -6.67
N LEU A 157 -23.72 0.24 -7.76
CA LEU A 157 -23.89 0.75 -9.11
C LEU A 157 -25.38 0.95 -9.46
N LEU A 158 -26.25 0.00 -9.09
CA LEU A 158 -27.68 0.12 -9.28
C LEU A 158 -28.27 1.34 -8.55
N ILE A 159 -27.88 1.57 -7.29
CA ILE A 159 -28.30 2.75 -6.51
C ILE A 159 -27.84 4.04 -7.19
N CYS A 160 -26.61 4.08 -7.72
CA CYS A 160 -26.07 5.22 -8.46
C CYS A 160 -26.81 5.48 -9.78
N ILE A 161 -27.19 4.43 -10.50
CA ILE A 161 -28.00 4.54 -11.73
C ILE A 161 -29.39 5.09 -11.41
N ILE A 162 -30.09 4.51 -10.42
CA ILE A 162 -31.40 4.99 -9.97
C ILE A 162 -31.31 6.46 -9.53
N GLY A 163 -30.29 6.79 -8.73
CA GLY A 163 -30.03 8.16 -8.29
C GLY A 163 -29.85 9.15 -9.45
N SER A 164 -29.12 8.73 -10.50
CA SER A 164 -28.89 9.55 -11.69
C SER A 164 -30.15 9.75 -12.52
N ILE A 165 -30.99 8.71 -12.66
CA ILE A 165 -32.29 8.80 -13.37
C ILE A 165 -33.23 9.75 -12.63
N VAL A 166 -33.33 9.60 -11.30
CA VAL A 166 -34.17 10.44 -10.45
C VAL A 166 -33.76 11.91 -10.51
N ASP A 167 -32.46 12.17 -10.53
CA ASP A 167 -31.87 13.52 -10.62
C ASP A 167 -32.13 14.16 -11.99
N HIS A 168 -31.97 13.40 -13.07
CA HIS A 168 -32.29 13.87 -14.43
C HIS A 168 -33.78 14.21 -14.61
N GLN A 169 -34.67 13.46 -13.96
CA GLN A 169 -36.12 13.70 -13.99
C GLN A 169 -36.59 14.81 -13.03
N SER A 170 -35.75 15.25 -12.09
CA SER A 170 -36.06 16.39 -11.23
C SER A 170 -35.67 17.71 -11.89
N THR A 171 -36.65 18.50 -12.31
CA THR A 171 -36.47 19.92 -12.60
C THR A 171 -36.14 20.69 -11.31
N GLU A 172 -35.32 21.75 -11.40
CA GLU A 172 -34.87 22.54 -10.22
C GLU A 172 -36.02 23.05 -9.34
N ALA A 173 -37.20 23.30 -9.90
CA ALA A 173 -38.41 23.73 -9.18
C ALA A 173 -39.09 22.61 -8.35
N SER A 174 -38.85 21.33 -8.66
CA SER A 174 -39.48 20.17 -7.98
C SER A 174 -38.74 19.77 -6.68
N ASN A 175 -37.49 20.20 -6.51
CA ASN A 175 -36.61 19.72 -5.43
C ASN A 175 -37.04 20.10 -4.00
N GLN A 176 -37.89 21.12 -3.83
CA GLN A 176 -38.33 21.55 -2.49
C GLN A 176 -39.41 20.64 -1.87
N ASN A 177 -40.28 20.03 -2.70
CA ASN A 177 -41.43 19.21 -2.23
C ASN A 177 -41.22 17.70 -2.37
N LEU A 178 -39.95 17.26 -2.46
CA LEU A 178 -39.60 15.87 -2.71
C LEU A 178 -39.69 14.99 -1.44
N SER A 179 -40.20 13.76 -1.60
CA SER A 179 -40.19 12.74 -0.54
C SER A 179 -38.76 12.45 -0.05
N THR A 180 -38.62 12.10 1.24
CA THR A 180 -37.32 11.83 1.87
C THR A 180 -36.50 10.77 1.11
N LEU A 181 -37.16 9.74 0.58
CA LEU A 181 -36.53 8.70 -0.22
C LEU A 181 -35.92 9.25 -1.51
N ARG A 182 -36.63 10.13 -2.21
CA ARG A 182 -36.15 10.72 -3.46
C ARG A 182 -34.93 11.63 -3.21
N LYS A 183 -34.89 12.33 -2.07
CA LYS A 183 -33.69 13.08 -1.63
C LYS A 183 -32.47 12.18 -1.38
N ILE A 184 -32.67 11.01 -0.79
CA ILE A 184 -31.59 10.03 -0.56
C ILE A 184 -31.02 9.54 -1.90
N PHE A 185 -31.87 9.17 -2.87
CA PHE A 185 -31.40 8.71 -4.18
C PHE A 185 -30.65 9.80 -4.95
N ILE A 186 -31.06 11.06 -4.88
CA ILE A 186 -30.34 12.18 -5.49
C ILE A 186 -28.91 12.32 -4.94
N CYS A 187 -28.66 11.95 -3.66
CA CYS A 187 -27.30 11.95 -3.12
C CYS A 187 -26.35 10.98 -3.84
N PHE A 188 -26.88 9.92 -4.47
CA PHE A 188 -26.11 8.95 -5.24
C PHE A 188 -26.05 9.26 -6.74
N SER A 189 -26.60 10.39 -7.19
CA SER A 189 -26.53 10.80 -8.60
C SER A 189 -25.08 10.93 -9.07
N MET A 190 -24.72 10.17 -10.10
CA MET A 190 -23.37 10.20 -10.67
C MET A 190 -23.10 11.51 -11.39
N THR A 191 -24.09 12.04 -12.13
CA THR A 191 -23.94 13.27 -12.92
C THR A 191 -23.69 14.49 -12.03
N THR A 192 -24.50 14.67 -10.98
CA THR A 192 -24.35 15.78 -10.04
C THR A 192 -23.06 15.63 -9.22
N ASN A 193 -22.74 14.43 -8.74
CA ASN A 193 -21.50 14.21 -7.99
C ASN A 193 -20.26 14.41 -8.87
N PHE A 194 -20.27 13.95 -10.12
CA PHE A 194 -19.18 14.16 -11.08
C PHE A 194 -19.01 15.64 -11.42
N ARG A 195 -20.10 16.37 -11.67
CA ARG A 195 -20.04 17.83 -11.89
C ARG A 195 -19.47 18.55 -10.66
N ARG A 196 -19.89 18.17 -9.44
CA ARG A 196 -19.34 18.73 -8.20
C ARG A 196 -17.87 18.40 -7.99
N LEU A 197 -17.42 17.23 -8.43
CA LEU A 197 -16.02 16.82 -8.36
C LEU A 197 -15.14 17.63 -9.32
N MET A 198 -15.66 17.89 -10.53
CA MET A 198 -14.94 18.63 -11.58
C MET A 198 -15.04 20.16 -11.42
N CYS A 199 -16.06 20.66 -10.73
CA CYS A 199 -16.19 22.08 -10.43
C CYS A 199 -15.31 22.47 -9.25
N SER A 200 -14.57 23.58 -9.40
CA SER A 200 -13.83 24.18 -8.30
C SER A 200 -14.77 24.59 -7.17
N SER A 201 -14.43 24.18 -5.94
CA SER A 201 -15.21 24.48 -4.74
C SER A 201 -15.33 25.99 -4.54
N LYS A 202 -16.56 26.48 -4.33
CA LYS A 202 -16.85 27.86 -3.87
C LYS A 202 -16.51 28.05 -2.38
N GLY A 203 -15.45 27.41 -1.89
CA GLY A 203 -15.00 27.49 -0.50
C GLY A 203 -14.52 28.90 -0.14
N SER A 204 -14.45 29.19 1.16
CA SER A 204 -13.87 30.43 1.69
C SER A 204 -12.50 30.67 1.05
N GLU A 205 -12.30 31.84 0.44
CA GLU A 205 -11.06 32.18 -0.27
C GLU A 205 -9.81 31.96 0.59
N GLU A 206 -9.97 32.14 1.91
CA GLU A 206 -8.95 32.00 2.95
C GLU A 206 -8.26 30.63 3.02
N LEU A 207 -8.88 29.55 2.53
CA LEU A 207 -8.33 28.18 2.66
C LEU A 207 -7.93 27.54 1.31
N LYS A 208 -7.94 28.30 0.21
CA LYS A 208 -7.59 27.80 -1.14
C LYS A 208 -6.15 27.26 -1.21
N ALA A 209 -5.19 27.92 -0.54
CA ALA A 209 -3.79 27.49 -0.49
C ALA A 209 -3.61 26.08 0.10
N LEU A 210 -4.45 25.68 1.06
CA LEU A 210 -4.40 24.34 1.67
C LEU A 210 -4.74 23.23 0.66
N HIS A 211 -5.58 23.53 -0.34
CA HIS A 211 -5.88 22.57 -1.41
C HIS A 211 -4.66 22.34 -2.30
N GLY A 212 -3.87 23.39 -2.60
CA GLY A 212 -2.61 23.27 -3.33
C GLY A 212 -1.58 22.44 -2.56
N LEU A 213 -1.44 22.69 -1.26
CA LEU A 213 -0.55 21.89 -0.39
C LEU A 213 -0.92 20.40 -0.41
N ARG A 214 -2.22 20.08 -0.30
CA ARG A 214 -2.70 18.69 -0.41
C ARG A 214 -2.35 18.04 -1.74
N ALA A 215 -2.50 18.76 -2.84
CA ALA A 215 -2.19 18.23 -4.16
C ALA A 215 -0.70 17.90 -4.30
N LEU A 216 0.18 18.80 -3.87
CA LEU A 216 1.63 18.58 -3.89
C LEU A 216 2.04 17.42 -2.97
N SER A 217 1.52 17.36 -1.75
CA SER A 217 1.81 16.26 -0.83
C SER A 217 1.29 14.92 -1.34
N MET A 218 0.10 14.88 -1.97
CA MET A 218 -0.42 13.66 -2.59
C MET A 218 0.47 13.19 -3.75
N GLY A 219 0.95 14.12 -4.59
CA GLY A 219 1.90 13.82 -5.65
C GLY A 219 3.20 13.22 -5.10
N TRP A 220 3.71 13.75 -3.99
CA TRP A 220 4.90 13.22 -3.33
C TRP A 220 4.67 11.81 -2.74
N ILE A 221 3.51 11.55 -2.12
CA ILE A 221 3.14 10.21 -1.64
C ILE A 221 3.09 9.20 -2.79
N ILE A 222 2.44 9.56 -3.90
CA ILE A 222 2.32 8.70 -5.09
C ILE A 222 3.71 8.40 -5.64
N LEU A 223 4.57 9.42 -5.77
CA LEU A 223 5.95 9.26 -6.21
C LEU A 223 6.71 8.30 -5.29
N GLY A 224 6.66 8.53 -3.97
CA GLY A 224 7.34 7.69 -2.99
C GLY A 224 6.89 6.22 -3.05
N HIS A 225 5.58 5.96 -3.09
CA HIS A 225 5.07 4.59 -3.21
C HIS A 225 5.40 3.93 -4.54
N THR A 226 5.49 4.69 -5.64
CA THR A 226 5.89 4.14 -6.94
C THR A 226 7.31 3.58 -6.89
N TYR A 227 8.24 4.25 -6.20
CA TYR A 227 9.65 3.83 -6.12
C TYR A 227 9.96 2.88 -4.95
N VAL A 228 9.25 2.97 -3.83
CA VAL A 228 9.48 2.09 -2.66
C VAL A 228 9.08 0.65 -2.93
N TRP A 229 8.08 0.44 -3.79
CA TRP A 229 7.56 -0.90 -4.08
C TRP A 229 8.26 -1.60 -5.25
N ILE A 230 9.17 -0.92 -5.96
CA ILE A 230 9.98 -1.55 -6.99
C ILE A 230 11.01 -2.46 -6.32
N ASN A 231 11.00 -3.74 -6.70
CA ASN A 231 12.12 -4.61 -6.36
C ASN A 231 13.26 -4.32 -7.34
N TYR A 232 14.20 -3.52 -6.88
CA TYR A 232 15.38 -3.08 -7.63
C TYR A 232 16.26 -4.21 -8.16
N GLN A 233 16.19 -5.42 -7.58
CA GLN A 233 16.92 -6.59 -8.06
C GLN A 233 16.37 -7.13 -9.39
N LEU A 234 15.15 -6.75 -9.75
CA LEU A 234 14.52 -7.08 -11.04
C LEU A 234 15.01 -6.17 -12.17
N LEU A 235 15.68 -5.06 -11.85
CA LEU A 235 16.18 -4.12 -12.85
C LEU A 235 17.53 -4.57 -13.40
N ARG A 236 17.70 -4.41 -14.71
CA ARG A 236 19.01 -4.53 -15.36
C ARG A 236 19.88 -3.33 -14.95
N GLY A 237 21.16 -3.55 -14.68
CA GLY A 237 22.06 -2.44 -14.33
C GLY A 237 21.85 -1.93 -12.90
N SER A 238 21.55 -2.82 -11.94
CA SER A 238 21.15 -2.41 -10.59
C SER A 238 22.26 -1.68 -9.81
N GLU A 239 23.51 -1.72 -10.26
CA GLU A 239 24.63 -0.95 -9.69
C GLU A 239 24.40 0.57 -9.80
N THR A 240 23.70 1.01 -10.83
CA THR A 240 23.38 2.43 -11.07
C THR A 240 22.50 3.02 -9.98
N ILE A 241 21.77 2.19 -9.25
CA ILE A 241 20.84 2.59 -8.19
C ILE A 241 21.60 3.24 -7.02
N ILE A 242 22.81 2.76 -6.72
CA ILE A 242 23.65 3.36 -5.69
C ILE A 242 23.99 4.81 -6.06
N ALA A 243 24.28 5.06 -7.35
CA ALA A 243 24.50 6.41 -7.85
C ALA A 243 23.23 7.27 -7.77
N TRP A 244 22.05 6.71 -8.05
CA TRP A 244 20.78 7.42 -7.91
C TRP A 244 20.50 7.83 -6.46
N PHE A 245 20.75 6.93 -5.50
CA PHE A 245 20.53 7.21 -4.09
C PHE A 245 21.42 8.34 -3.54
N ASN A 246 22.55 8.62 -4.20
CA ASN A 246 23.44 9.74 -3.88
C ASN A 246 23.00 11.09 -4.50
N GLN A 247 21.98 11.11 -5.35
CA GLN A 247 21.51 12.35 -5.98
C GLN A 247 20.46 13.06 -5.11
N ILE A 248 20.60 14.38 -4.97
CA ILE A 248 19.65 15.21 -4.21
C ILE A 248 18.20 15.09 -4.71
N GLN A 249 18.03 14.83 -6.01
CA GLN A 249 16.74 14.64 -6.66
C GLN A 249 16.03 13.39 -6.12
N PHE A 250 16.79 12.33 -5.88
CA PHE A 250 16.29 11.06 -5.37
C PHE A 250 16.13 11.07 -3.84
N SER A 251 16.79 12.00 -3.13
CA SER A 251 16.62 12.18 -1.68
C SER A 251 15.17 12.44 -1.28
N ALA A 252 14.38 13.14 -2.11
CA ALA A 252 12.95 13.34 -1.85
C ALA A 252 12.16 12.03 -1.88
N ILE A 253 12.54 11.09 -2.75
CA ILE A 253 11.92 9.77 -2.87
C ILE A 253 12.32 8.89 -1.68
N LEU A 254 13.61 8.87 -1.34
CA LEU A 254 14.13 8.11 -0.19
C LEU A 254 13.50 8.58 1.12
N ASN A 255 13.35 9.89 1.29
CA ASN A 255 12.67 10.48 2.45
C ASN A 255 11.14 10.60 2.24
N GLY A 256 10.56 9.73 1.43
CA GLY A 256 9.13 9.74 1.10
C GLY A 256 8.22 9.66 2.33
N TRP A 257 8.68 9.13 3.47
CA TRP A 257 7.91 9.15 4.73
C TRP A 257 7.62 10.58 5.23
N MET A 258 8.46 11.55 4.92
CA MET A 258 8.26 12.97 5.29
C MET A 258 7.05 13.58 4.59
N SER A 259 6.62 13.01 3.46
CA SER A 259 5.43 13.47 2.72
C SER A 259 4.12 13.34 3.51
N VAL A 260 4.11 12.56 4.60
CA VAL A 260 2.93 12.37 5.47
C VAL A 260 2.75 13.53 6.46
N GLU A 261 3.82 14.24 6.84
CA GLU A 261 3.75 15.31 7.86
C GLU A 261 2.81 16.47 7.49
N PRO A 262 2.78 16.96 6.23
CA PRO A 262 1.81 17.97 5.82
C PRO A 262 0.37 17.51 5.96
N PHE A 263 0.08 16.23 5.71
CA PHE A 263 -1.27 15.67 5.90
C PHE A 263 -1.64 15.63 7.38
N PHE A 264 -0.72 15.24 8.25
CA PHE A 264 -0.94 15.27 9.70
C PHE A 264 -1.25 16.69 10.18
N PHE A 265 -0.44 17.68 9.77
CA PHE A 265 -0.67 19.10 10.09
C PHE A 265 -2.03 19.59 9.58
N LEU A 266 -2.37 19.30 8.33
CA LEU A 266 -3.64 19.71 7.71
C LEU A 266 -4.84 19.06 8.39
N SER A 267 -4.75 17.78 8.74
CA SER A 267 -5.79 17.03 9.45
C SER A 267 -6.06 17.64 10.83
N GLY A 268 -5.01 17.96 11.59
CA GLY A 268 -5.11 18.64 12.88
C GLY A 268 -5.68 20.07 12.76
N PHE A 269 -5.16 20.87 11.83
CA PHE A 269 -5.59 22.25 11.61
C PHE A 269 -7.08 22.34 11.24
N LEU A 270 -7.54 21.56 10.25
CA LEU A 270 -8.94 21.58 9.84
C LEU A 270 -9.89 21.05 10.91
N THR A 271 -9.45 20.06 11.68
CA THR A 271 -10.25 19.52 12.79
C THR A 271 -10.44 20.58 13.86
N SER A 272 -9.36 21.21 14.32
CA SER A 272 -9.41 22.31 15.29
C SER A 272 -10.25 23.48 14.79
N TYR A 273 -10.06 23.90 13.54
CA TYR A 273 -10.86 24.97 12.92
C TYR A 273 -12.36 24.64 12.91
N THR A 274 -12.72 23.41 12.54
CA THR A 274 -14.13 22.97 12.50
C THR A 274 -14.73 22.87 13.90
N VAL A 275 -13.97 22.32 14.86
CA VAL A 275 -14.39 22.20 16.26
C VAL A 275 -14.62 23.57 16.88
N LEU A 276 -13.71 24.53 16.70
CA LEU A 276 -13.87 25.90 17.18
C LEU A 276 -15.13 26.56 16.61
N LYS A 277 -15.41 26.35 15.32
CA LYS A 277 -16.63 26.86 14.66
C LYS A 277 -17.90 26.23 15.24
N ILE A 278 -17.87 24.94 15.59
CA ILE A 278 -18.98 24.25 16.25
C ILE A 278 -19.15 24.82 17.67
N MET A 279 -18.08 24.93 18.45
CA MET A 279 -18.10 25.46 19.82
C MET A 279 -18.67 26.87 19.89
N ASN A 280 -18.31 27.73 18.94
CA ASN A 280 -18.85 29.09 18.86
C ASN A 280 -20.37 29.07 18.64
N LYS A 281 -20.88 28.14 17.81
CA LYS A 281 -22.32 27.99 17.54
C LYS A 281 -23.08 27.29 18.66
N THR A 282 -22.47 26.32 19.34
CA THR A 282 -23.12 25.47 20.36
C THR A 282 -22.84 25.92 21.80
N LYS A 283 -22.25 27.11 21.99
CA LYS A 283 -21.83 27.64 23.29
C LYS A 283 -20.94 26.67 24.07
N GLY A 284 -20.00 26.03 23.37
CA GLY A 284 -19.00 25.12 23.96
C GLY A 284 -19.42 23.65 24.10
N ARG A 285 -20.58 23.23 23.61
CA ARG A 285 -21.01 21.81 23.67
C ARG A 285 -20.56 21.04 22.43
N ILE A 286 -19.80 19.96 22.62
CA ILE A 286 -19.39 19.04 21.55
C ILE A 286 -19.81 17.61 21.92
N ASN A 287 -20.51 16.94 21.00
CA ASN A 287 -20.81 15.52 21.14
C ASN A 287 -19.70 14.70 20.48
N VAL A 288 -18.65 14.40 21.25
CA VAL A 288 -17.49 13.62 20.79
C VAL A 288 -17.88 12.25 20.20
N PRO A 289 -18.81 11.47 20.78
CA PRO A 289 -19.19 10.17 20.20
C PRO A 289 -19.79 10.29 18.79
N ILE A 290 -20.60 11.32 18.53
CA ILE A 290 -21.19 11.57 17.22
C ILE A 290 -20.11 11.98 16.21
N TYR A 291 -19.11 12.73 16.64
CA TYR A 291 -17.98 13.11 15.80
C TYR A 291 -17.18 11.87 15.36
N ILE A 292 -16.85 10.98 16.30
CA ILE A 292 -16.14 9.72 16.03
C ILE A 292 -16.97 8.83 15.09
N PHE A 293 -18.27 8.67 15.36
CA PHE A 293 -19.15 7.84 14.53
C PHE A 293 -19.24 8.33 13.08
N ARG A 294 -19.39 9.65 12.87
CA ARG A 294 -19.40 10.24 11.52
C ARG A 294 -18.09 10.02 10.78
N ARG A 295 -16.96 10.04 11.50
CA ARG A 295 -15.65 9.75 10.93
C ARG A 295 -15.53 8.28 10.53
N TYR A 296 -15.95 7.36 11.39
CA TYR A 296 -15.96 5.93 11.11
C TYR A 296 -16.74 5.61 9.82
N ILE A 297 -18.00 6.05 9.72
CA ILE A 297 -18.83 5.83 8.52
C ILE A 297 -18.24 6.44 7.26
N ARG A 298 -17.41 7.49 7.36
CA ARG A 298 -16.76 8.11 6.20
C ARG A 298 -15.56 7.30 5.70
N LEU A 299 -14.77 6.71 6.60
CA LEU A 299 -13.50 6.07 6.26
C LEU A 299 -13.62 4.56 5.99
N THR A 300 -14.56 3.89 6.66
CA THR A 300 -14.72 2.44 6.56
C THR A 300 -15.18 1.95 5.17
N PRO A 301 -16.12 2.61 4.46
CA PRO A 301 -16.56 2.11 3.15
C PRO A 301 -15.45 2.09 2.08
N PRO A 302 -14.64 3.16 1.90
CA PRO A 302 -13.49 3.11 0.99
C PRO A 302 -12.48 2.04 1.39
N LEU A 303 -12.23 1.85 2.69
CA LEU A 303 -11.32 0.81 3.18
C LEU A 303 -11.80 -0.60 2.81
N LEU A 304 -13.08 -0.89 3.06
CA LEU A 304 -13.71 -2.17 2.71
C LEU A 304 -13.67 -2.42 1.22
N LEU A 305 -13.92 -1.39 0.41
CA LEU A 305 -13.83 -1.48 -1.04
C LEU A 305 -12.40 -1.84 -1.46
N THR A 306 -11.38 -1.16 -0.93
CA THR A 306 -9.97 -1.48 -1.24
C THR A 306 -9.64 -2.93 -0.88
N ILE A 307 -10.03 -3.40 0.31
CA ILE A 307 -9.83 -4.79 0.73
C ILE A 307 -10.52 -5.76 -0.24
N GLY A 308 -11.77 -5.48 -0.61
CA GLY A 308 -12.53 -6.29 -1.55
C GLY A 308 -11.88 -6.37 -2.93
N LEU A 309 -11.36 -5.25 -3.44
CA LEU A 309 -10.68 -5.18 -4.73
C LEU A 309 -9.36 -5.97 -4.75
N LEU A 310 -8.65 -6.08 -3.62
CA LEU A 310 -7.40 -6.86 -3.53
C LEU A 310 -7.61 -8.35 -3.82
N PHE A 311 -8.78 -8.90 -3.49
CA PHE A 311 -9.10 -10.31 -3.79
C PHE A 311 -9.18 -10.59 -5.30
N PHE A 312 -9.39 -9.57 -6.14
CA PHE A 312 -9.42 -9.74 -7.60
C PHE A 312 -8.02 -9.75 -8.24
N LEU A 313 -6.96 -9.33 -7.52
CA LEU A 313 -5.61 -9.27 -8.10
C LEU A 313 -5.12 -10.61 -8.67
N PRO A 314 -5.33 -11.77 -8.02
CA PRO A 314 -4.94 -13.08 -8.58
C PRO A 314 -5.74 -13.50 -9.81
N LEU A 315 -6.90 -12.89 -10.07
CA LEU A 315 -7.73 -13.17 -11.25
C LEU A 315 -7.26 -12.38 -12.48
N ILE A 316 -6.61 -11.24 -12.27
CA ILE A 316 -6.20 -10.33 -13.34
C ILE A 316 -4.91 -10.82 -14.00
N SER A 317 -3.97 -11.33 -13.21
CA SER A 317 -2.66 -11.76 -13.69
C SER A 317 -2.02 -12.75 -12.71
N SER A 318 -1.08 -13.52 -13.22
CA SER A 318 -0.24 -14.46 -12.49
C SER A 318 1.21 -14.32 -12.94
N GLY A 319 2.17 -14.68 -12.09
CA GLY A 319 3.59 -14.65 -12.44
C GLY A 319 4.51 -14.84 -11.23
N PRO A 320 5.81 -15.03 -11.48
CA PRO A 320 6.80 -15.30 -10.43
C PRO A 320 6.89 -14.17 -9.40
N VAL A 321 6.90 -12.92 -9.86
CA VAL A 321 6.93 -11.73 -8.99
C VAL A 321 5.58 -11.49 -8.30
N TRP A 322 4.48 -11.92 -8.92
CA TRP A 322 3.12 -11.73 -8.39
C TRP A 322 2.95 -12.45 -7.05
N TYR A 323 3.52 -13.65 -6.92
CA TYR A 323 3.50 -14.39 -5.66
C TYR A 323 4.26 -13.69 -4.53
N GLU A 324 5.45 -13.18 -4.81
CA GLU A 324 6.24 -12.48 -3.80
C GLU A 324 5.52 -11.23 -3.28
N ARG A 325 4.70 -10.61 -4.12
CA ARG A 325 4.07 -9.32 -3.81
C ARG A 325 2.60 -9.42 -3.38
N VAL A 326 1.80 -10.26 -4.02
CA VAL A 326 0.34 -10.32 -3.86
C VAL A 326 -0.09 -11.40 -2.87
N ASP A 327 0.57 -12.56 -2.84
CA ASP A 327 0.14 -13.66 -1.96
C ASP A 327 0.32 -13.37 -0.46
N PRO A 328 1.42 -12.75 0.00
CA PRO A 328 1.52 -12.27 1.38
C PRO A 328 0.41 -11.27 1.72
N GLU A 329 0.04 -10.39 0.79
CA GLU A 329 -1.05 -9.42 0.98
C GLU A 329 -2.39 -10.13 1.10
N LEU A 330 -2.66 -11.10 0.23
CA LEU A 330 -3.90 -11.86 0.22
C LEU A 330 -4.04 -12.71 1.49
N ARG A 331 -2.94 -13.32 1.97
CA ARG A 331 -2.90 -14.05 3.25
C ARG A 331 -3.14 -13.11 4.43
N ALA A 332 -2.52 -11.93 4.43
CA ALA A 332 -2.77 -10.92 5.46
C ALA A 332 -4.23 -10.44 5.45
N CYS A 333 -4.80 -10.20 4.27
CA CYS A 333 -6.22 -9.86 4.11
C CYS A 333 -7.10 -10.99 4.67
N THR A 334 -6.86 -12.24 4.28
CA THR A 334 -7.70 -13.37 4.67
C THR A 334 -7.70 -13.58 6.19
N ASN A 335 -6.54 -13.47 6.83
CA ASN A 335 -6.39 -13.76 8.26
C ASN A 335 -6.64 -12.55 9.17
N TYR A 336 -6.37 -11.32 8.70
CA TYR A 336 -6.31 -10.12 9.54
C TYR A 336 -7.13 -8.93 9.03
N TRP A 337 -8.01 -9.07 8.03
CA TRP A 337 -8.88 -7.98 7.54
C TRP A 337 -9.67 -7.27 8.65
N TRP A 338 -10.13 -8.02 9.67
CA TRP A 338 -10.89 -7.50 10.80
C TRP A 338 -10.08 -6.49 11.64
N THR A 339 -8.75 -6.66 11.70
CA THR A 339 -7.87 -5.72 12.43
C THR A 339 -7.84 -4.35 11.76
N SER A 340 -7.95 -4.31 10.42
CA SER A 340 -8.05 -3.07 9.65
C SER A 340 -9.41 -2.40 9.85
N LEU A 341 -10.50 -3.16 10.02
CA LEU A 341 -11.83 -2.59 10.27
C LEU A 341 -12.02 -2.01 11.67
N LEU A 342 -11.34 -2.60 12.66
CA LEU A 342 -11.30 -2.08 14.02
C LEU A 342 -10.22 -1.00 14.20
N TYR A 343 -9.44 -0.69 13.16
CA TYR A 343 -8.33 0.25 13.21
C TYR A 343 -7.23 -0.08 14.24
N ILE A 344 -7.07 -1.37 14.57
CA ILE A 344 -6.08 -1.88 15.55
C ILE A 344 -4.87 -2.56 14.89
N SER A 345 -4.78 -2.54 13.55
CA SER A 345 -3.69 -3.17 12.76
C SER A 345 -2.28 -2.80 13.24
N ASN A 346 -2.10 -1.58 13.73
CA ASN A 346 -0.86 -1.10 14.32
C ASN A 346 -0.33 -1.90 15.53
N TRP A 347 -1.17 -2.69 16.21
CA TRP A 347 -0.75 -3.52 17.35
C TRP A 347 -0.36 -4.95 16.93
N SER A 348 -0.47 -5.24 15.63
CA SER A 348 -0.03 -6.51 15.06
C SER A 348 1.39 -6.41 14.50
N THR A 349 2.10 -7.53 14.47
CA THR A 349 3.42 -7.62 13.84
C THR A 349 3.34 -7.24 12.36
N MET A 350 4.39 -6.62 11.80
CA MET A 350 4.43 -6.12 10.42
C MET A 350 4.00 -7.12 9.32
N ARG A 351 4.18 -8.44 9.55
CA ARG A 351 3.76 -9.51 8.63
C ARG A 351 2.24 -9.75 8.58
N ASN A 352 1.51 -9.26 9.58
CA ASN A 352 0.08 -9.45 9.74
C ASN A 352 -0.73 -8.22 9.28
N ILE A 353 -0.04 -7.16 8.84
CA ILE A 353 -0.66 -5.92 8.36
C ILE A 353 -0.80 -6.00 6.85
N VAL A 354 -2.00 -5.76 6.33
CA VAL A 354 -2.24 -5.59 4.90
C VAL A 354 -1.47 -4.36 4.41
N SER A 355 -0.40 -4.56 3.64
CA SER A 355 0.51 -3.50 3.23
C SER A 355 -0.08 -2.60 2.15
N ALA A 356 -0.99 -3.12 1.34
CA ALA A 356 -1.80 -2.32 0.41
C ALA A 356 -2.64 -1.24 1.12
N ILE A 357 -2.90 -1.40 2.42
CA ILE A 357 -3.62 -0.42 3.25
C ILE A 357 -2.63 0.54 3.93
N LYS A 358 -1.30 0.33 3.86
CA LYS A 358 -0.30 1.22 4.50
C LYS A 358 -0.36 2.71 4.09
N PRO A 359 -0.65 3.08 2.83
CA PRO A 359 -0.86 4.49 2.46
C PRO A 359 -2.13 5.08 3.12
N LEU A 360 -3.17 4.24 3.29
CA LEU A 360 -4.31 4.57 4.13
C LEU A 360 -3.91 4.60 5.60
N HIS A 361 -2.94 3.78 6.00
CA HIS A 361 -2.47 3.68 7.37
C HIS A 361 -1.64 4.88 7.81
N SER A 362 -0.91 5.56 6.92
CA SER A 362 -0.32 6.88 7.22
C SER A 362 -1.40 7.92 7.51
N THR A 363 -2.51 7.90 6.75
CA THR A 363 -3.71 8.68 7.06
C THR A 363 -4.54 8.13 8.23
N LEU A 364 -4.21 6.95 8.80
CA LEU A 364 -4.81 6.37 10.01
C LEU A 364 -3.86 6.41 11.23
N ILE A 365 -2.57 6.66 11.02
CA ILE A 365 -1.64 7.09 12.06
C ILE A 365 -2.08 8.49 12.52
N ASP A 366 -2.60 9.33 11.59
CA ASP A 366 -3.40 10.52 11.91
C ASP A 366 -4.56 10.19 12.88
N ASP A 367 -5.20 9.03 12.74
CA ASP A 367 -6.37 8.62 13.52
C ASP A 367 -6.00 8.10 14.93
N LYS A 368 -4.86 7.43 15.07
CA LYS A 368 -4.36 7.02 16.39
C LYS A 368 -4.05 8.21 17.27
N TRP A 369 -3.25 9.16 16.79
CA TRP A 369 -2.93 10.34 17.58
C TRP A 369 -4.15 11.24 17.77
N MET A 370 -5.09 11.30 16.81
CA MET A 370 -6.31 12.10 16.98
C MET A 370 -7.42 11.43 17.82
N ILE A 371 -7.36 10.14 18.13
CA ILE A 371 -8.26 9.49 19.12
C ILE A 371 -7.56 9.39 20.48
N VAL A 372 -6.27 9.06 20.50
CA VAL A 372 -5.48 8.92 21.74
C VAL A 372 -5.18 10.29 22.35
N LEU A 373 -4.82 11.33 21.59
CA LEU A 373 -4.52 12.64 22.18
C LEU A 373 -5.73 13.32 22.82
N PRO A 374 -6.95 13.35 22.23
CA PRO A 374 -8.09 13.90 22.94
C PRO A 374 -8.53 13.01 24.09
N VAL A 375 -8.38 11.68 24.01
CA VAL A 375 -8.75 10.80 25.14
C VAL A 375 -7.74 10.94 26.28
N GLU A 376 -6.44 11.02 26.01
CA GLU A 376 -5.41 11.30 26.99
C GLU A 376 -5.52 12.73 27.53
N GLN A 377 -5.80 13.73 26.69
CA GLN A 377 -6.03 15.10 27.14
C GLN A 377 -7.32 15.24 27.94
N ILE A 378 -8.41 14.57 27.54
CA ILE A 378 -9.67 14.52 28.30
C ILE A 378 -9.47 13.77 29.61
N LEU A 379 -8.69 12.68 29.63
CA LEU A 379 -8.34 11.94 30.85
C LEU A 379 -7.40 12.76 31.74
N PHE A 380 -6.47 13.52 31.18
CA PHE A 380 -5.57 14.42 31.89
C PHE A 380 -6.33 15.63 32.46
N ASP A 381 -7.29 16.18 31.70
CA ASP A 381 -8.19 17.24 32.13
C ASP A 381 -9.18 16.72 33.17
N PHE A 382 -9.70 15.49 33.03
CA PHE A 382 -10.51 14.83 34.07
C PHE A 382 -9.70 14.56 35.33
N HIS A 383 -8.45 14.11 35.19
CA HIS A 383 -7.56 13.85 36.32
C HIS A 383 -7.23 15.14 37.07
N ASN A 384 -6.95 16.24 36.34
CA ASN A 384 -6.77 17.58 36.90
C ASN A 384 -8.07 18.17 37.49
N LEU A 385 -9.24 17.86 36.94
CA LEU A 385 -10.54 18.25 37.50
C LEU A 385 -10.91 17.46 38.77
N THR A 386 -10.48 16.20 38.88
CA THR A 386 -10.64 15.40 40.12
C THR A 386 -9.62 15.80 41.19
N SER A 387 -8.40 16.16 40.80
CA SER A 387 -7.35 16.68 41.68
C SER A 387 -7.68 18.08 42.22
N SER A 388 -8.21 18.97 41.37
CA SER A 388 -8.56 20.35 41.75
C SER A 388 -9.86 20.51 42.54
N ARG A 389 -10.68 19.45 42.69
CA ARG A 389 -11.88 19.50 43.54
C ARG A 389 -11.59 19.62 45.04
N PHE A 390 -10.34 19.52 45.47
CA PHE A 390 -9.95 19.75 46.87
C PHE A 390 -9.44 21.17 47.17
N SER A 391 -9.38 22.07 46.17
CA SER A 391 -8.99 23.48 46.41
C SER A 391 -9.95 24.43 45.71
N ARG A 392 -10.86 25.00 46.50
CA ARG A 392 -11.83 26.02 46.06
C ARG A 392 -11.15 27.27 45.46
N SER A 393 -11.86 27.86 44.50
CA SER A 393 -12.02 29.32 44.27
C SER A 393 -10.92 30.12 43.55
N ARG A 394 -11.00 30.16 42.20
CA ARG A 394 -10.85 31.34 41.29
C ARG A 394 -10.24 30.91 39.95
N VAL A 395 -11.07 30.59 38.96
CA VAL A 395 -10.75 30.86 37.53
C VAL A 395 -12.06 31.13 36.79
N THR A 396 -12.59 32.33 36.97
CA THR A 396 -13.54 32.93 36.03
C THR A 396 -12.77 33.38 34.78
N LEU A 397 -13.13 32.80 33.63
CA LEU A 397 -13.05 33.40 32.28
C LEU A 397 -11.72 34.08 31.86
N LYS A 398 -10.83 33.30 31.24
CA LYS A 398 -9.91 33.79 30.18
C LYS A 398 -10.49 33.46 28.79
N SER A 399 -11.73 33.87 28.55
CA SER A 399 -12.36 33.86 27.21
C SER A 399 -12.16 35.18 26.45
N THR A 400 -11.68 36.23 27.14
CA THR A 400 -11.60 37.59 26.59
C THR A 400 -10.32 37.86 25.81
N ARG A 401 -9.18 37.24 26.15
CA ARG A 401 -7.91 37.48 25.44
C ARG A 401 -7.82 36.88 24.04
N VAL A 402 -8.54 35.78 23.76
CA VAL A 402 -8.58 35.18 22.42
C VAL A 402 -9.50 35.97 21.48
N ALA A 403 -10.52 36.62 22.03
CA ALA A 403 -11.39 37.52 21.27
C ALA A 403 -10.70 38.84 20.90
N GLU A 404 -9.75 39.33 21.71
CA GLU A 404 -8.97 40.54 21.40
C GLU A 404 -7.92 40.34 20.29
N ILE A 405 -7.37 39.13 20.16
CA ILE A 405 -6.43 38.79 19.07
C ILE A 405 -7.15 38.75 17.72
N LEU A 406 -8.41 38.33 17.67
CA LEU A 406 -9.23 38.30 16.45
C LEU A 406 -9.73 39.68 16.00
N ASN A 407 -9.70 40.71 16.87
CA ASN A 407 -10.17 42.07 16.59
C ASN A 407 -9.03 43.07 16.27
N GLY A 408 -7.80 42.60 16.01
CA GLY A 408 -6.74 43.42 15.41
C GLY A 408 -6.23 44.60 16.25
N ARG A 409 -6.21 44.48 17.59
CA ARG A 409 -5.91 45.61 18.50
C ARG A 409 -4.69 45.44 19.40
N LEU A 410 -3.63 44.78 18.93
CA LEU A 410 -2.31 44.84 19.58
C LEU A 410 -1.22 44.94 18.50
N ARG A 411 -0.52 46.08 18.47
CA ARG A 411 0.78 46.21 17.80
C ARG A 411 1.77 45.33 18.56
N LEU A 412 2.44 44.44 17.83
CA LEU A 412 3.63 43.76 18.30
C LEU A 412 4.76 44.79 18.28
N ASP A 413 5.20 45.23 19.46
CA ASP A 413 6.53 45.81 19.61
C ASP A 413 7.52 44.64 19.67
N PHE A 414 8.59 44.76 18.88
CA PHE A 414 9.58 43.74 18.54
C PHE A 414 10.32 43.13 19.73
#